data_AF-A0A356KSW2-F1
#
_entry.id   AF-A0A356KSW2-F1
#
_cell.length_a   1.000
_cell.length_b   1.000
_cell.length_c   1.000
_cell.angle_alpha   90.00
_cell.angle_beta   90.00
_cell.angle_gamma   90.00
#
_symmetry.space_group_name_H-M   'P 1'
#
loop_
_entity.id
_entity.type
_entity.pdbx_description
1 polymer ?
#
loop_
_entity_poly.entity_id
_entity_poly.type
_entity_poly.pdbx_seq_one_letter_code
_entity_poly.pdbx_strand_id
1 'polypeptide(L)' 'VHAARVAGLPVVVGSGVTPADAGPLSQAADALIVGSWLKEQGDWRRPVDVERVRELRAALG' A
#
# COMPACT_ATOMS: atom_id res chain seq x y z
N VAL A 1 7.82 -10.69 7.08
CA VAL A 1 6.70 -11.28 6.31
C VAL A 1 6.66 -12.79 6.42
N HIS A 2 7.63 -13.54 5.89
CA HIS A 2 7.59 -15.00 5.87
C HIS A 2 7.37 -15.67 7.25
N ALA A 3 8.17 -15.31 8.26
CA ALA A 3 8.03 -15.87 9.61
C ALA A 3 6.63 -15.63 10.23
N ALA A 4 6.07 -14.41 10.05
CA ALA A 4 4.73 -14.09 10.54
C ALA A 4 3.64 -14.92 9.82
N ARG A 5 3.77 -15.12 8.51
CA ARG A 5 2.86 -15.97 7.73
C ARG A 5 2.97 -17.44 8.13
N VAL A 6 4.18 -17.95 8.34
CA VAL A 6 4.41 -19.33 8.82
C VAL A 6 3.80 -19.53 10.22
N ALA A 7 3.81 -18.50 11.06
CA ALA A 7 3.13 -18.51 12.35
C ALA A 7 1.59 -18.36 12.27
N GLY A 8 1.02 -18.31 11.07
CA GLY A 8 -0.44 -18.18 10.86
C GLY A 8 -1.00 -16.80 11.19
N LEU A 9 -0.16 -15.77 11.30
CA LEU A 9 -0.60 -14.40 11.61
C LEU A 9 -0.88 -13.61 10.32
N PRO A 10 -1.96 -12.82 10.26
CA PRO A 10 -2.18 -11.87 9.17
C PRO A 10 -1.01 -10.87 9.07
N VAL A 11 -0.57 -10.60 7.85
CA VAL A 11 0.50 -9.66 7.56
C VAL A 11 -0.05 -8.47 6.78
N VAL A 12 0.22 -7.28 7.31
CA VAL A 12 -0.12 -6.01 6.65
C VAL A 12 1.16 -5.23 6.40
N VAL A 13 1.36 -4.74 5.17
CA VAL A 13 2.57 -3.98 4.78
C VAL A 13 2.22 -2.50 4.65
N GLY A 14 3.07 -1.63 5.22
CA GLY A 14 2.90 -0.16 5.16
C GLY A 14 4.17 0.61 4.81
N SER A 15 5.15 -0.05 4.16
CA SER A 15 6.49 0.49 3.92
C SER A 15 6.54 1.49 2.75
N GLY A 16 5.76 2.57 2.81
CA GLY A 16 5.77 3.61 1.77
C GLY A 16 5.29 3.12 0.41
N VAL A 17 4.29 2.23 0.40
CA VAL A 17 3.69 1.64 -0.80
C VAL A 17 3.34 2.70 -1.84
N THR A 18 3.67 2.41 -3.09
CA THR A 18 3.38 3.18 -4.29
C THR A 18 2.71 2.28 -5.35
N PRO A 19 2.21 2.83 -6.46
CA PRO A 19 1.68 2.02 -7.56
C PRO A 19 2.73 1.09 -8.18
N ALA A 20 4.02 1.45 -8.12
CA ALA A 20 5.09 0.67 -8.72
C ALA A 20 5.35 -0.66 -8.00
N ASP A 21 5.10 -0.73 -6.69
CA ASP A 21 5.36 -1.89 -5.84
C ASP A 21 4.08 -2.50 -5.21
N ALA A 22 2.92 -1.86 -5.34
CA ALA A 22 1.65 -2.33 -4.80
C ALA A 22 1.28 -3.75 -5.26
N GLY A 23 1.45 -4.08 -6.54
CA GLY A 23 1.15 -5.40 -7.10
C GLY A 23 1.98 -6.52 -6.46
N PRO A 24 3.32 -6.47 -6.53
CA PRO A 24 4.17 -7.46 -5.86
C PRO A 24 3.96 -7.53 -4.34
N LEU A 25 3.74 -6.40 -3.67
CA LEU A 25 3.53 -6.38 -2.22
C LEU A 25 2.19 -7.00 -1.81
N SER A 26 1.12 -6.83 -2.60
CA SER A 26 -0.19 -7.43 -2.32
C SER A 26 -0.19 -8.95 -2.48
N GLN A 27 0.74 -9.52 -3.26
CA GLN A 27 0.93 -10.97 -3.34
C GLN A 27 1.64 -11.54 -2.09
N ALA A 28 2.45 -10.71 -1.42
CA ALA A 28 3.25 -11.11 -0.28
C ALA A 28 2.56 -10.89 1.08
N ALA A 29 1.51 -10.06 1.14
CA ALA A 29 0.80 -9.65 2.35
C ALA A 29 -0.72 -9.81 2.20
N ASP A 30 -1.44 -9.87 3.33
CA ASP A 30 -2.90 -9.96 3.34
C ASP A 30 -3.57 -8.60 3.12
N ALA A 31 -2.86 -7.51 3.44
CA ALA A 31 -3.32 -6.15 3.17
C ALA A 31 -2.15 -5.15 3.03
N LEU A 32 -2.45 -4.00 2.43
CA LEU A 32 -1.55 -2.86 2.29
C LEU A 32 -2.13 -1.65 3.03
N ILE A 33 -1.28 -0.93 3.78
CA ILE A 33 -1.60 0.37 4.36
C ILE A 33 -0.84 1.43 3.57
N VAL A 34 -1.57 2.32 2.91
CA VAL A 34 -0.97 3.37 2.09
C VAL A 34 -1.32 4.75 2.67
N GLY A 35 -0.29 5.47 3.10
CA GLY A 35 -0.41 6.81 3.68
C GLY A 35 -0.01 7.88 2.68
N SER A 36 1.23 8.37 2.81
CA SER A 36 1.75 9.55 2.10
C SER A 36 1.52 9.53 0.58
N TRP A 37 1.60 8.37 -0.09
CA TRP A 37 1.31 8.31 -1.54
C TRP A 37 -0.09 8.83 -1.89
N LEU A 38 -1.10 8.55 -1.07
CA LEU A 38 -2.47 8.98 -1.32
C LEU A 38 -2.69 10.48 -1.08
N LYS A 39 -1.69 11.21 -0.60
CA LYS A 39 -1.78 12.62 -0.23
C LYS A 39 -1.20 13.48 -1.35
N GLU A 40 -1.74 14.69 -1.53
CA GLU A 40 -1.13 15.65 -2.43
C GLU A 40 0.34 15.88 -2.06
N GLN A 41 1.23 15.83 -3.06
CA GLN A 41 2.68 16.02 -2.88
C GLN A 41 3.36 15.08 -1.87
N GLY A 42 2.69 14.00 -1.43
CA GLY A 42 3.26 13.11 -0.41
C GLY A 42 3.19 13.63 1.03
N ASP A 43 2.52 14.76 1.28
CA ASP A 43 2.47 15.40 2.60
C ASP A 43 1.23 14.94 3.39
N TRP A 44 1.45 14.28 4.53
CA TRP A 44 0.37 13.75 5.38
C TRP A 44 -0.62 14.80 5.88
N ARG A 45 -0.22 16.08 5.90
CA ARG A 45 -1.06 17.21 6.34
C ARG A 45 -2.00 17.73 5.24
N ARG A 46 -1.73 17.38 3.98
CA ARG A 46 -2.53 17.81 2.83
C ARG A 46 -3.78 16.97 2.66
N PRO A 47 -4.74 17.32 1.79
CA PRO A 47 -5.86 16.43 1.49
C PRO A 47 -5.41 15.15 0.77
N VAL A 48 -6.34 14.20 0.66
CA VAL A 48 -6.17 13.01 -0.19
C VAL A 48 -6.33 13.43 -1.65
N ASP A 49 -5.45 12.93 -2.51
CA ASP A 49 -5.48 13.14 -3.96
C ASP A 49 -6.24 11.97 -4.62
N VAL A 50 -7.40 12.27 -5.22
CA VAL A 50 -8.28 11.27 -5.83
C VAL A 50 -7.61 10.56 -7.01
N GLU A 51 -6.79 11.24 -7.80
CA GLU A 51 -6.13 10.60 -8.94
C GLU A 51 -5.08 9.61 -8.46
N ARG A 52 -4.34 9.93 -7.39
CA ARG A 52 -3.37 9.00 -6.79
C ARG A 52 -4.02 7.78 -6.15
N VAL A 53 -5.24 7.93 -5.61
CA VAL A 53 -6.06 6.79 -5.16
C VAL A 53 -6.42 5.88 -6.34
N ARG A 54 -6.90 6.46 -7.46
CA ARG A 54 -7.25 5.70 -8.66
C ARG A 54 -6.05 4.98 -9.27
N GLU A 55 -4.91 5.65 -9.31
CA GLU A 55 -3.64 5.08 -9.79
C GLU A 55 -3.21 3.88 -8.95
N LEU A 56 -3.25 4.00 -7.62
CA LEU A 56 -2.94 2.88 -6.73
C LEU A 56 -3.93 1.72 -6.91
N ARG A 57 -5.23 2.02 -7.03
CA ARG A 57 -6.26 1.00 -7.28
C ARG A 57 -5.98 0.27 -8.60
N ALA A 58 -5.66 1.00 -9.67
CA ALA A 58 -5.39 0.41 -10.98
C ALA A 58 -4.17 -0.53 -10.96
N ALA A 59 -3.16 -0.24 -10.13
CA ALA A 59 -2.00 -1.12 -9.96
C ALA A 59 -2.30 -2.45 -9.26
N LEU A 60 -3.46 -2.58 -8.60
CA LEU A 60 -3.87 -3.79 -7.87
C LEU A 60 -4.80 -4.72 -8.66
N GLY A 61 -5.27 -4.30 -9.85
CA GLY A 61 -6.23 -5.04 -10.67
C GLY A 61 -7.68 -4.70 -10.32
#